data_AF-A0A2N5ULC1-F1
#
_entry.id   AF-A0A2N5ULC1-F1
#
_cell.length_a   1.000
_cell.length_b   1.000
_cell.length_c   1.000
_cell.angle_alpha   90.00
_cell.angle_beta   90.00
_cell.angle_gamma   90.00
#
_symmetry.space_group_name_H-M   'P 1'
#
loop_
_entity.id
_entity.type
_entity.pdbx_description
1 polymer ?
#
loop_
_entity_poly.entity_id
_entity_poly.type
_entity_poly.pdbx_seq_one_letter_code
_entity_poly.pdbx_strand_id
1 'polypeptide(L)'
;MPHYALPLATPLLDYLPTRSLLENHPSFLAALRLKRPFSPTLMPPDKARPLLPTLVPGAVGTLLSRRSAHVQPAALPATDPLECVPLLVRPAVNGLPVHSGAHDNVHLHHASKMQMADYLRSYQQLFAVTPQRMRMIVEALIEALEAGLREEGQRVPMIPTFVFGWPANEKAASYLAVDLGSSDVRVWHMGLQDDGQFEITEAKYKLPKQEQQDGEKLCDFAAESLHRFINDQYMDDDGNLLLDANTPLSFTFSHPRAQKDSNQSEWIPGIKDFEGPDLEGRDKVPIKLTSVFNNTKGTTLPLSCVRPATRIGLFFGRGYNAAYMEMVSNIPKIASLSLPPKAEMAINCEWGSFDSGTHEHLPQIKYDRLVDEMSERPGEQAFVKMISGLYLGEIFRVIIAELIEVGILFWGQDTWIFKHFFGLDTAISERQFFRRVAELIGTRSARLSACGIAAIVSKMGMVDTGCEVAVYGNLYNKYPQFPQRIHEALVDIFGEKGRLIKTYHTEDGSAVESGIIAAMAKAKLAESNCNHG
;
A
#
# COMPACT_ATOMS: atom_id res chain seq x y z
N MET A 1 -18.15 52.67 39.46
CA MET A 1 -19.50 52.08 39.30
C MET A 1 -20.37 53.05 38.50
N PRO A 2 -21.26 52.55 37.61
CA PRO A 2 -21.26 51.22 36.98
C PRO A 2 -21.27 51.35 35.43
N HIS A 3 -20.52 50.54 34.69
CA HIS A 3 -20.65 49.10 34.47
C HIS A 3 -22.00 48.71 33.85
N TYR A 4 -21.99 48.49 32.54
CA TYR A 4 -22.83 47.48 31.90
C TYR A 4 -21.89 46.41 31.32
N ALA A 5 -21.59 45.43 32.17
CA ALA A 5 -21.20 44.10 31.77
C ALA A 5 -22.47 43.25 31.75
N LEU A 6 -22.67 42.49 30.66
CA LEU A 6 -23.68 41.43 30.52
C LEU A 6 -23.11 40.39 29.55
N PRO A 7 -23.47 39.11 29.70
CA PRO A 7 -22.61 38.16 30.38
C PRO A 7 -22.04 37.06 29.46
N LEU A 8 -20.90 36.53 29.88
CA LEU A 8 -20.40 35.21 29.51
C LEU A 8 -21.52 34.18 29.73
N ALA A 9 -22.07 33.65 28.65
CA ALA A 9 -22.84 32.42 28.69
C ALA A 9 -21.86 31.24 28.68
N THR A 10 -21.77 30.60 29.83
CA THR A 10 -21.10 29.33 30.12
C THR A 10 -21.50 28.24 29.10
N PRO A 11 -20.60 27.28 28.81
CA PRO A 11 -20.91 26.17 27.91
C PRO A 11 -21.87 25.20 28.59
N LEU A 12 -22.94 24.81 27.88
CA LEU A 12 -23.77 23.65 28.17
C LEU A 12 -22.90 22.38 27.99
N LEU A 13 -22.15 22.05 29.04
CA LEU A 13 -21.27 20.87 29.16
C LEU A 13 -21.79 19.89 30.23
N ASP A 14 -23.06 19.97 30.59
CA ASP A 14 -23.72 19.06 31.53
C ASP A 14 -24.86 18.33 30.83
N TYR A 15 -24.53 17.19 30.19
CA TYR A 15 -25.33 15.96 30.07
C TYR A 15 -24.53 14.94 29.23
N LEU A 16 -23.29 14.68 29.63
CA LEU A 16 -22.58 13.46 29.26
C LEU A 16 -22.47 12.60 30.52
N PRO A 17 -22.88 11.32 30.49
CA PRO A 17 -22.58 10.43 31.59
C PRO A 17 -21.06 10.30 31.66
N THR A 18 -20.51 10.82 32.76
CA THR A 18 -19.10 10.71 33.15
C THR A 18 -18.58 9.27 33.03
N ARG A 19 -17.30 9.19 32.65
CA ARG A 19 -16.37 8.05 32.55
C ARG A 19 -16.56 6.87 33.54
N SER A 20 -17.31 7.02 34.64
CA SER A 20 -17.59 5.97 35.63
C SER A 20 -18.66 4.94 35.22
N LEU A 21 -19.46 5.21 34.17
CA LEU A 21 -20.48 4.26 33.66
C LEU A 21 -19.91 3.22 32.68
N LEU A 22 -18.81 3.55 31.97
CA LEU A 22 -18.14 2.63 31.04
C LEU A 22 -17.28 1.58 31.77
N GLU A 23 -16.67 1.94 32.90
CA GLU A 23 -15.79 1.03 33.65
C GLU A 23 -16.54 -0.06 34.41
N ASN A 24 -17.84 0.14 34.69
CA ASN A 24 -18.66 -0.81 35.46
C ASN A 24 -19.61 -1.66 34.59
N HIS A 25 -19.57 -1.53 33.25
CA HIS A 25 -20.41 -2.33 32.38
C HIS A 25 -19.84 -3.76 32.24
N PRO A 26 -20.60 -4.84 32.55
CA PRO A 26 -20.11 -6.22 32.53
C PRO A 26 -19.48 -6.63 31.19
N SER A 27 -19.99 -6.10 30.09
CA SER A 27 -19.50 -6.35 28.73
C SER A 27 -18.14 -5.67 28.43
N PHE A 28 -17.84 -4.54 29.06
CA PHE A 28 -16.56 -3.83 28.89
C PHE A 28 -15.44 -4.51 29.70
N LEU A 29 -15.75 -4.98 30.91
CA LEU A 29 -14.84 -5.78 31.74
C LEU A 29 -14.55 -7.16 31.14
N ALA A 30 -15.50 -7.74 30.38
CA ALA A 30 -15.27 -8.98 29.63
C ALA A 30 -14.27 -8.80 28.48
N ALA A 31 -14.27 -7.63 27.82
CA ALA A 31 -13.34 -7.30 26.72
C ALA A 31 -11.90 -7.07 27.20
N LEU A 32 -11.71 -6.52 28.41
CA LEU A 32 -10.38 -6.31 29.01
C LEU A 32 -9.73 -7.62 29.52
N ARG A 33 -10.50 -8.66 29.83
CA ARG A 33 -10.01 -9.95 30.33
C ARG A 33 -9.34 -10.84 29.28
N LEU A 34 -9.37 -10.46 27.99
CA LEU A 34 -8.73 -11.21 26.90
C LEU A 34 -7.29 -10.76 26.59
N LYS A 35 -6.72 -9.79 27.31
CA LYS A 35 -5.29 -9.47 27.23
C LYS A 35 -4.55 -10.11 28.42
N ARG A 36 -4.09 -11.35 28.24
CA ARG A 36 -2.88 -11.84 28.90
C ARG A 36 -1.88 -12.35 27.85
N PRO A 37 -0.59 -12.01 27.98
CA PRO A 37 0.46 -12.51 27.10
C PRO A 37 0.77 -13.96 27.46
N PHE A 38 0.81 -14.85 26.47
CA PHE A 38 1.34 -16.20 26.66
C PHE A 38 2.86 -16.17 26.51
N SER A 39 3.57 -16.58 27.56
CA SER A 39 4.98 -16.96 27.56
C SER A 39 5.09 -18.48 27.30
N PRO A 40 6.09 -18.99 26.56
CA PRO A 40 6.22 -20.42 26.33
C PRO A 40 7.06 -21.08 27.43
N THR A 41 6.53 -22.13 28.05
CA THR A 41 7.34 -23.07 28.84
C THR A 41 7.18 -24.46 28.24
N LEU A 42 8.33 -25.06 27.88
CA LEU A 42 8.48 -26.45 27.42
C LEU A 42 7.94 -27.46 28.45
N MET A 43 7.45 -28.62 27.97
CA MET A 43 7.79 -29.97 28.48
C MET A 43 7.19 -31.10 27.59
N PRO A 44 7.73 -32.34 27.64
CA PRO A 44 8.02 -33.19 26.47
C PRO A 44 7.03 -34.38 26.28
N PRO A 45 7.24 -35.30 25.32
CA PRO A 45 6.19 -36.14 24.71
C PRO A 45 6.11 -37.55 25.32
N ASP A 46 4.96 -38.23 25.16
CA ASP A 46 4.96 -39.64 24.75
C ASP A 46 3.57 -40.22 24.40
N LYS A 47 3.55 -40.91 23.25
CA LYS A 47 2.94 -42.22 22.92
C LYS A 47 1.47 -42.52 23.31
N ALA A 48 0.62 -42.73 22.30
CA ALA A 48 0.29 -44.07 21.76
C ALA A 48 -1.08 -44.09 21.03
N ARG A 49 -1.06 -44.71 19.84
CA ARG A 49 -2.17 -45.18 18.98
C ARG A 49 -3.08 -46.23 19.68
N PRO A 50 -4.10 -46.85 19.02
CA PRO A 50 -5.00 -46.44 17.91
C PRO A 50 -6.48 -46.80 18.18
N LEU A 51 -7.43 -46.55 17.25
CA LEU A 51 -8.29 -47.59 16.62
C LEU A 51 -9.41 -47.01 15.74
N LEU A 52 -9.60 -47.69 14.60
CA LEU A 52 -10.62 -47.58 13.53
C LEU A 52 -12.03 -48.02 14.02
N PRO A 53 -13.12 -47.79 13.26
CA PRO A 53 -13.54 -48.84 12.31
C PRO A 53 -14.16 -48.36 10.97
N THR A 54 -13.71 -49.05 9.92
CA THR A 54 -14.46 -49.67 8.79
C THR A 54 -15.42 -48.85 7.91
N LEU A 55 -15.13 -48.87 6.60
CA LEU A 55 -16.06 -49.22 5.52
C LEU A 55 -15.25 -49.86 4.35
N VAL A 56 -15.81 -50.91 3.74
CA VAL A 56 -15.22 -51.84 2.74
C VAL A 56 -16.20 -51.91 1.52
N PRO A 57 -15.94 -52.59 0.38
CA PRO A 57 -15.20 -52.13 -0.81
C PRO A 57 -15.89 -52.43 -2.18
N GLY A 58 -15.22 -52.09 -3.29
CA GLY A 58 -15.36 -52.72 -4.62
C GLY A 58 -15.09 -51.73 -5.78
N ALA A 59 -14.44 -52.03 -6.91
CA ALA A 59 -13.77 -53.22 -7.44
C ALA A 59 -12.81 -52.82 -8.60
N VAL A 60 -11.57 -53.34 -8.56
CA VAL A 60 -10.77 -54.00 -9.61
C VAL A 60 -11.04 -53.72 -11.11
N GLY A 61 -9.97 -53.43 -11.88
CA GLY A 61 -9.93 -53.64 -13.35
C GLY A 61 -8.68 -53.10 -14.07
N THR A 62 -7.94 -54.00 -14.73
CA THR A 62 -6.56 -53.91 -15.24
C THR A 62 -6.44 -53.46 -16.72
N LEU A 63 -5.24 -52.98 -17.15
CA LEU A 63 -4.46 -53.32 -18.38
C LEU A 63 -3.91 -52.18 -19.30
N LEU A 64 -2.57 -52.19 -19.37
CA LEU A 64 -1.57 -51.88 -20.41
C LEU A 64 -1.97 -51.36 -21.83
N SER A 65 -1.33 -50.26 -22.28
CA SER A 65 -0.23 -50.20 -23.29
C SER A 65 -0.25 -49.04 -24.32
N ARG A 66 0.93 -48.42 -24.49
CA ARG A 66 1.60 -47.81 -25.68
C ARG A 66 1.01 -46.60 -26.47
N ARG A 67 1.83 -45.53 -26.43
CA ARG A 67 2.41 -44.65 -27.50
C ARG A 67 1.55 -43.65 -28.31
N SER A 68 1.91 -42.38 -28.06
CA SER A 68 2.33 -41.31 -29.01
C SER A 68 1.34 -40.22 -29.42
N ALA A 69 1.89 -38.99 -29.37
CA ALA A 69 1.58 -37.77 -30.11
C ALA A 69 0.32 -36.96 -29.73
N HIS A 70 0.53 -35.95 -28.86
CA HIS A 70 0.23 -34.52 -29.11
C HIS A 70 0.22 -33.77 -27.77
N VAL A 71 1.27 -32.97 -27.51
CA VAL A 71 1.28 -32.04 -26.37
C VAL A 71 0.66 -30.74 -26.85
N GLN A 72 -0.62 -30.56 -26.50
CA GLN A 72 -1.27 -29.26 -26.36
C GLN A 72 -0.56 -28.45 -25.26
N PRO A 73 -0.52 -27.11 -25.33
CA PRO A 73 0.12 -26.29 -24.32
C PRO A 73 -0.56 -26.52 -22.96
N ALA A 74 0.23 -26.89 -21.96
CA ALA A 74 -0.21 -27.04 -20.60
C ALA A 74 -0.71 -25.68 -20.10
N ALA A 75 -1.95 -25.65 -19.63
CA ALA A 75 -2.50 -24.58 -18.83
C ALA A 75 -1.60 -24.37 -17.60
N LEU A 76 -1.08 -23.15 -17.46
CA LEU A 76 -0.42 -22.69 -16.24
C LEU A 76 -1.39 -22.82 -15.06
N PRO A 77 -0.90 -23.24 -13.87
CA PRO A 77 -1.76 -23.45 -12.72
C PRO A 77 -2.40 -22.12 -12.30
N ALA A 78 -3.69 -22.19 -12.00
CA ALA A 78 -4.47 -21.09 -11.44
C ALA A 78 -3.73 -20.52 -10.22
N THR A 79 -3.43 -19.23 -10.28
CA THR A 79 -2.95 -18.43 -9.16
C THR A 79 -3.89 -18.59 -7.97
N ASP A 80 -3.30 -18.85 -6.79
CA ASP A 80 -3.99 -19.13 -5.53
C ASP A 80 -5.20 -18.21 -5.28
N PRO A 81 -6.40 -18.78 -5.06
CA PRO A 81 -7.45 -18.07 -4.35
C PRO A 81 -6.99 -17.90 -2.89
N LEU A 82 -7.03 -16.64 -2.42
CA LEU A 82 -7.05 -16.22 -1.01
C LEU A 82 -7.01 -17.39 -0.01
N GLU A 83 -5.92 -17.52 0.77
CA GLU A 83 -5.85 -18.43 1.91
C GLU A 83 -7.08 -18.26 2.81
N CYS A 84 -8.07 -19.14 2.60
CA CYS A 84 -9.13 -19.40 3.56
C CYS A 84 -8.52 -20.24 4.68
N VAL A 85 -8.41 -19.64 5.86
CA VAL A 85 -8.14 -20.34 7.12
C VAL A 85 -9.15 -21.49 7.28
N PRO A 86 -8.74 -22.72 7.66
CA PRO A 86 -9.63 -23.88 7.65
C PRO A 86 -10.72 -23.74 8.72
N LEU A 87 -11.98 -23.64 8.30
CA LEU A 87 -13.15 -23.68 9.18
C LEU A 87 -13.53 -25.13 9.48
N LEU A 88 -13.44 -25.46 10.77
CA LEU A 88 -13.94 -26.70 11.38
C LEU A 88 -15.41 -26.95 11.04
N VAL A 89 -15.71 -28.20 10.68
CA VAL A 89 -17.05 -28.71 10.35
C VAL A 89 -17.84 -29.07 11.62
N ARG A 90 -18.98 -28.37 11.82
CA ARG A 90 -20.26 -28.77 12.50
C ARG A 90 -20.25 -29.13 14.02
N PRO A 91 -21.37 -28.92 14.77
CA PRO A 91 -22.67 -29.59 14.57
C PRO A 91 -23.89 -28.66 14.45
N ALA A 92 -24.95 -29.22 13.86
CA ALA A 92 -26.25 -28.60 13.71
C ALA A 92 -26.85 -28.22 15.07
N VAL A 93 -27.21 -26.94 15.24
CA VAL A 93 -28.08 -26.49 16.32
C VAL A 93 -29.49 -26.42 15.75
N ASN A 94 -30.31 -27.40 16.12
CA ASN A 94 -31.76 -27.35 15.94
C ASN A 94 -32.33 -26.24 16.81
N GLY A 95 -33.18 -25.39 16.22
CA GLY A 95 -34.07 -24.49 16.96
C GLY A 95 -33.90 -23.01 16.67
N LEU A 96 -34.27 -22.56 15.46
CA LEU A 96 -34.76 -21.20 15.28
C LEU A 96 -36.28 -21.21 15.57
N PRO A 97 -36.81 -20.31 16.42
CA PRO A 97 -38.26 -20.18 16.53
C PRO A 97 -38.79 -19.64 15.20
N VAL A 98 -39.55 -20.48 14.50
CA VAL A 98 -40.41 -20.05 13.40
C VAL A 98 -41.57 -19.29 14.03
N HIS A 99 -41.53 -17.96 13.95
CA HIS A 99 -42.72 -17.16 14.21
C HIS A 99 -43.63 -17.21 12.98
N SER A 100 -44.50 -18.21 12.95
CA SER A 100 -45.68 -18.25 12.09
C SER A 100 -46.84 -17.52 12.77
N GLY A 101 -47.51 -16.63 12.04
CA GLY A 101 -48.90 -16.24 12.35
C GLY A 101 -49.13 -14.76 12.57
N ALA A 102 -49.58 -14.10 11.50
CA ALA A 102 -50.59 -13.05 11.44
C ALA A 102 -50.98 -12.36 12.77
N HIS A 103 -50.51 -11.12 12.92
CA HIS A 103 -51.29 -10.04 13.53
C HIS A 103 -51.03 -8.74 12.78
N ASP A 104 -52.14 -8.09 12.43
CA ASP A 104 -52.25 -6.85 11.68
C ASP A 104 -51.51 -5.67 12.32
N ASN A 105 -51.06 -4.75 11.44
CA ASN A 105 -50.73 -3.34 11.74
C ASN A 105 -49.62 -3.07 12.78
N VAL A 106 -48.38 -3.39 12.42
CA VAL A 106 -47.25 -2.53 12.82
C VAL A 106 -46.72 -1.88 11.54
N HIS A 107 -46.91 -0.58 11.40
CA HIS A 107 -46.21 0.21 10.38
C HIS A 107 -44.70 0.04 10.62
N LEU A 108 -44.06 -0.79 9.80
CA LEU A 108 -42.64 -1.09 9.87
C LEU A 108 -41.87 0.18 9.47
N HIS A 109 -41.35 0.92 10.46
CA HIS A 109 -40.62 2.16 10.24
C HIS A 109 -39.20 1.86 9.70
N HIS A 110 -39.11 1.48 8.42
CA HIS A 110 -37.89 1.75 7.66
C HIS A 110 -37.69 3.27 7.61
N ALA A 111 -36.43 3.74 7.54
CA ALA A 111 -36.18 5.14 7.21
C ALA A 111 -37.06 5.53 6.02
N SER A 112 -37.86 6.58 6.20
CA SER A 112 -38.65 7.08 5.09
C SER A 112 -37.67 7.47 3.96
N LYS A 113 -38.13 7.36 2.70
CA LYS A 113 -37.35 7.84 1.56
C LYS A 113 -36.88 9.29 1.75
N MET A 114 -37.68 10.09 2.47
CA MET A 114 -37.36 11.47 2.84
C MET A 114 -36.17 11.55 3.80
N GLN A 115 -36.17 10.79 4.89
CA GLN A 115 -35.05 10.76 5.84
C GLN A 115 -33.75 10.30 5.17
N MET A 116 -33.77 9.24 4.36
CA MET A 116 -32.57 8.81 3.62
C MET A 116 -32.09 9.88 2.62
N ALA A 117 -33.01 10.61 1.99
CA ALA A 117 -32.64 11.73 1.11
C ALA A 117 -32.01 12.89 1.90
N ASP A 118 -32.47 13.17 3.11
CA ASP A 118 -31.91 14.22 3.98
C ASP A 118 -30.49 13.87 4.44
N TYR A 119 -30.26 12.62 4.87
CA TYR A 119 -28.91 12.13 5.17
C TYR A 119 -28.02 12.19 3.95
N LEU A 120 -28.52 11.78 2.77
CA LEU A 120 -27.73 11.82 1.56
C LEU A 120 -27.36 13.25 1.16
N ARG A 121 -28.26 14.22 1.27
CA ARG A 121 -27.94 15.65 1.05
C ARG A 121 -26.88 16.15 2.03
N SER A 122 -26.99 15.76 3.30
CA SER A 122 -26.01 16.11 4.32
C SER A 122 -24.63 15.50 4.00
N TYR A 123 -24.59 14.24 3.54
CA TYR A 123 -23.34 13.59 3.12
C TYR A 123 -22.78 14.17 1.82
N GLN A 124 -23.61 14.60 0.88
CA GLN A 124 -23.15 15.30 -0.32
C GLN A 124 -22.37 16.56 0.06
N GLN A 125 -22.86 17.32 1.04
CA GLN A 125 -22.15 18.50 1.54
C GLN A 125 -20.89 18.12 2.33
N LEU A 126 -20.99 17.11 3.21
CA LEU A 126 -19.89 16.68 4.06
C LEU A 126 -18.71 16.11 3.27
N PHE A 127 -18.97 15.33 2.21
CA PHE A 127 -17.95 14.70 1.38
C PHE A 127 -17.47 15.58 0.21
N ALA A 128 -18.06 16.77 0.02
CA ALA A 128 -17.71 17.64 -1.09
C ALA A 128 -16.26 18.16 -0.97
N VAL A 129 -15.48 17.97 -2.04
CA VAL A 129 -14.18 18.62 -2.22
C VAL A 129 -14.30 19.53 -3.45
N THR A 130 -14.61 20.79 -3.23
CA THR A 130 -14.86 21.73 -4.33
C THR A 130 -13.60 21.97 -5.16
N PRO A 131 -13.71 22.39 -6.45
CA PRO A 131 -12.55 22.79 -7.26
C PRO A 131 -11.65 23.82 -6.57
N GLN A 132 -12.24 24.78 -5.87
CA GLN A 132 -11.50 25.76 -5.07
C GLN A 132 -10.72 25.08 -3.94
N ARG A 133 -11.36 24.18 -3.17
CA ARG A 133 -10.66 23.46 -2.08
C ARG A 133 -9.54 22.57 -2.62
N MET A 134 -9.73 21.94 -3.79
CA MET A 134 -8.66 21.17 -4.43
C MET A 134 -7.47 22.05 -4.78
N ARG A 135 -7.68 23.24 -5.37
CA ARG A 135 -6.58 24.18 -5.66
C ARG A 135 -5.81 24.60 -4.41
N MET A 136 -6.51 24.87 -3.30
CA MET A 136 -5.86 25.18 -2.02
C MET A 136 -5.03 23.99 -1.49
N ILE A 137 -5.53 22.76 -1.63
CA ILE A 137 -4.79 21.55 -1.23
C ILE A 137 -3.56 21.37 -2.12
N VAL A 138 -3.67 21.63 -3.43
CA VAL A 138 -2.56 21.58 -4.38
C VAL A 138 -1.46 22.56 -3.99
N GLU A 139 -1.79 23.80 -3.67
CA GLU A 139 -0.82 24.82 -3.22
C GLU A 139 -0.10 24.36 -1.93
N ALA A 140 -0.85 23.92 -0.92
CA ALA A 140 -0.27 23.42 0.33
C ALA A 140 0.60 22.16 0.14
N LEU A 141 0.21 21.27 -0.78
CA LEU A 141 1.03 20.12 -1.15
C LEU A 141 2.34 20.57 -1.81
N ILE A 142 2.30 21.51 -2.76
CA ILE A 142 3.52 22.04 -3.39
C ILE A 142 4.48 22.61 -2.34
N GLU A 143 3.97 23.41 -1.40
CA GLU A 143 4.78 23.95 -0.30
C GLU A 143 5.41 22.84 0.55
N ALA A 144 4.64 21.77 0.86
CA ALA A 144 5.16 20.63 1.61
C ALA A 144 6.22 19.83 0.84
N LEU A 145 6.05 19.64 -0.47
CA LEU A 145 7.04 19.00 -1.35
C LEU A 145 8.33 19.86 -1.40
N GLU A 146 8.21 21.17 -1.55
CA GLU A 146 9.36 22.07 -1.57
C GLU A 146 10.10 22.12 -0.24
N ALA A 147 9.36 22.15 0.88
CA ALA A 147 9.94 22.07 2.21
C ALA A 147 10.73 20.77 2.39
N GLY A 148 10.16 19.63 1.99
CA GLY A 148 10.81 18.32 2.07
C GLY A 148 12.09 18.19 1.23
N LEU A 149 12.18 18.91 0.11
CA LEU A 149 13.41 18.97 -0.70
C LEU A 149 14.46 19.92 -0.10
N ARG A 150 14.02 20.93 0.64
CA ARG A 150 14.89 21.96 1.23
C ARG A 150 15.60 21.45 2.48
N GLU A 151 14.89 20.73 3.34
CA GLU A 151 15.38 20.33 4.67
C GLU A 151 14.92 18.91 5.05
N GLU A 152 15.72 18.24 5.90
CA GLU A 152 15.36 16.96 6.49
C GLU A 152 14.35 17.12 7.65
N GLY A 153 13.70 16.01 8.04
CA GLY A 153 12.77 15.99 9.17
C GLY A 153 11.40 16.60 8.90
N GLN A 154 11.12 16.94 7.64
CA GLN A 154 9.81 17.43 7.21
C GLN A 154 8.78 16.30 7.18
N ARG A 155 7.50 16.68 7.34
CA ARG A 155 6.38 15.73 7.34
C ARG A 155 6.19 15.01 6.00
N VAL A 156 6.47 15.71 4.91
CA VAL A 156 6.60 15.13 3.57
C VAL A 156 8.10 15.04 3.29
N PRO A 157 8.72 13.86 3.40
CA PRO A 157 10.18 13.75 3.45
C PRO A 157 10.89 14.05 2.14
N MET A 158 10.27 13.77 0.98
CA MET A 158 10.89 13.93 -0.35
C MET A 158 12.28 13.31 -0.43
N ILE A 159 12.34 11.99 -0.28
CA ILE A 159 13.56 11.21 -0.12
C ILE A 159 14.32 11.14 -1.45
N PRO A 160 15.55 11.65 -1.52
CA PRO A 160 16.44 11.45 -2.65
C PRO A 160 16.82 9.97 -2.76
N THR A 161 16.63 9.36 -3.93
CA THR A 161 16.83 7.91 -4.10
C THR A 161 18.18 7.55 -4.69
N PHE A 162 18.91 8.55 -5.19
CA PHE A 162 20.16 8.40 -5.95
C PHE A 162 20.05 7.59 -7.25
N VAL A 163 18.83 7.41 -7.74
CA VAL A 163 18.57 6.94 -9.10
C VAL A 163 18.56 8.16 -10.02
N PHE A 164 19.49 8.23 -10.95
CA PHE A 164 19.71 9.41 -11.78
C PHE A 164 19.34 9.19 -13.24
N GLY A 165 18.64 10.16 -13.82
CA GLY A 165 18.27 10.17 -15.22
C GLY A 165 17.25 9.11 -15.60
N TRP A 166 16.90 9.07 -16.88
CA TRP A 166 15.94 8.11 -17.43
C TRP A 166 16.68 6.87 -17.96
N PRO A 167 16.07 5.68 -17.89
CA PRO A 167 16.69 4.48 -18.41
C PRO A 167 16.93 4.62 -19.91
N ALA A 168 18.14 4.25 -20.34
CA ALA A 168 18.42 4.06 -21.76
C ALA A 168 17.79 2.74 -22.23
N ASN A 169 17.56 2.60 -23.54
CA ASN A 169 17.23 1.30 -24.13
C ASN A 169 18.46 0.39 -24.05
N GLU A 170 18.69 -0.19 -22.87
CA GLU A 170 19.76 -1.15 -22.66
C GLU A 170 19.40 -2.49 -23.33
N LYS A 171 20.44 -3.19 -23.81
CA LYS A 171 20.31 -4.50 -24.45
C LYS A 171 20.09 -5.59 -23.40
N ALA A 172 19.74 -6.78 -23.87
CA ALA A 172 19.57 -7.97 -23.06
C ALA A 172 20.65 -8.12 -21.98
N ALA A 173 20.18 -8.27 -20.73
CA ALA A 173 21.04 -8.30 -19.57
C ALA A 173 20.32 -8.98 -18.40
N SER A 174 21.12 -9.63 -17.55
CA SER A 174 20.69 -10.33 -16.36
C SER A 174 20.93 -9.46 -15.14
N TYR A 175 19.95 -9.40 -14.23
CA TYR A 175 20.00 -8.61 -13.00
C TYR A 175 19.45 -9.40 -11.82
N LEU A 176 19.95 -9.06 -10.63
CA LEU A 176 19.40 -9.52 -9.37
C LEU A 176 18.86 -8.33 -8.57
N ALA A 177 17.81 -8.60 -7.81
CA ALA A 177 17.25 -7.63 -6.88
C ALA A 177 16.83 -8.31 -5.58
N VAL A 178 17.08 -7.63 -4.47
CA VAL A 178 16.56 -7.99 -3.15
C VAL A 178 15.63 -6.88 -2.70
N ASP A 179 14.34 -7.16 -2.54
CA ASP A 179 13.36 -6.24 -1.94
C ASP A 179 13.09 -6.65 -0.50
N LEU A 180 13.48 -5.74 0.40
CA LEU A 180 13.24 -5.90 1.81
C LEU A 180 11.92 -5.25 2.21
N GLY A 181 10.88 -6.07 2.29
CA GLY A 181 9.55 -5.70 2.76
C GLY A 181 9.43 -5.66 4.29
N SER A 182 8.24 -5.27 4.76
CA SER A 182 7.94 -5.20 6.20
C SER A 182 7.70 -6.56 6.86
N SER A 183 7.51 -7.63 6.08
CA SER A 183 7.13 -8.95 6.59
C SER A 183 7.78 -10.10 5.85
N ASP A 184 8.39 -9.83 4.69
CA ASP A 184 9.02 -10.81 3.82
C ASP A 184 10.20 -10.13 3.12
N VAL A 185 11.23 -10.91 2.79
CA VAL A 185 12.28 -10.56 1.82
C VAL A 185 11.96 -11.26 0.51
N ARG A 186 12.04 -10.52 -0.60
CA ARG A 186 11.89 -11.07 -1.94
C ARG A 186 13.23 -10.99 -2.66
N VAL A 187 13.56 -12.05 -3.38
CA VAL A 187 14.73 -12.10 -4.25
C VAL A 187 14.21 -12.34 -5.67
N TRP A 188 14.68 -11.53 -6.60
CA TRP A 188 14.34 -11.60 -8.01
C TRP A 188 15.59 -11.76 -8.85
N HIS A 189 15.56 -12.69 -9.80
CA HIS A 189 16.45 -12.70 -10.96
C HIS A 189 15.65 -12.31 -12.18
N MET A 190 16.20 -11.40 -12.98
CA MET A 190 15.52 -10.81 -14.13
C MET A 190 16.43 -10.88 -15.34
N GLY A 191 15.98 -11.55 -16.39
CA GLY A 191 16.59 -11.51 -17.71
C GLY A 191 15.80 -10.58 -18.62
N LEU A 192 16.41 -9.46 -19.05
CA LEU A 192 15.89 -8.68 -20.16
C LEU A 192 16.21 -9.43 -21.46
N GLN A 193 15.18 -9.78 -22.21
CA GLN A 193 15.29 -10.46 -23.50
C GLN A 193 15.48 -9.45 -24.65
N ASP A 194 15.96 -9.91 -25.80
CA ASP A 194 16.20 -9.05 -26.99
C ASP A 194 14.92 -8.39 -27.54
N ASP A 195 13.74 -8.95 -27.23
CA ASP A 195 12.43 -8.41 -27.60
C ASP A 195 11.89 -7.36 -26.60
N GLY A 196 12.65 -7.06 -25.56
CA GLY A 196 12.30 -6.10 -24.51
C GLY A 196 11.42 -6.66 -23.39
N GLN A 197 11.13 -7.96 -23.38
CA GLN A 197 10.41 -8.60 -22.27
C GLN A 197 11.36 -9.00 -21.14
N PHE A 198 10.83 -9.01 -19.91
CA PHE A 198 11.55 -9.49 -18.74
C PHE A 198 11.09 -10.90 -18.38
N GLU A 199 12.03 -11.84 -18.31
CA GLU A 199 11.84 -13.12 -17.64
C GLU A 199 12.21 -12.96 -16.17
N ILE A 200 11.30 -13.29 -15.25
CA ILE A 200 11.47 -13.05 -13.82
C ILE A 200 11.38 -14.38 -13.08
N THR A 201 12.46 -14.74 -12.39
CA THR A 201 12.49 -15.82 -11.39
C THR A 201 12.41 -15.19 -10.01
N GLU A 202 11.46 -15.60 -9.18
CA GLU A 202 11.27 -15.03 -7.84
C GLU A 202 11.32 -16.08 -6.73
N ALA A 203 11.81 -15.64 -5.57
CA ALA A 203 11.64 -16.35 -4.31
C ALA A 203 11.27 -15.38 -3.19
N LYS A 204 10.45 -15.88 -2.26
CA LYS A 204 9.91 -15.10 -1.16
C LYS A 204 10.22 -15.80 0.17
N TYR A 205 10.86 -15.06 1.07
CA TYR A 205 11.31 -15.54 2.37
C TYR A 205 10.62 -14.77 3.49
N LYS A 206 9.91 -15.47 4.37
CA LYS A 206 9.15 -14.85 5.45
C LYS A 206 10.08 -14.33 6.53
N LEU A 207 10.00 -13.04 6.83
CA LEU A 207 10.88 -12.38 7.80
C LEU A 207 10.42 -12.67 9.25
N PRO A 208 11.28 -13.27 10.10
CA PRO A 208 10.96 -13.49 11.50
C PRO A 208 10.67 -12.19 12.26
N LYS A 209 9.66 -12.18 13.13
CA LYS A 209 9.26 -10.97 13.89
C LYS A 209 10.38 -10.39 14.75
N GLN A 210 11.30 -11.23 15.24
CA GLN A 210 12.42 -10.82 16.10
C GLN A 210 13.47 -9.99 15.34
N GLU A 211 13.56 -10.17 14.02
CA GLU A 211 14.56 -9.51 13.17
C GLU A 211 14.04 -8.20 12.57
N GLN A 212 12.71 -7.98 12.58
CA GLN A 212 12.07 -6.77 12.05
C GLN A 212 12.49 -5.48 12.78
N GLN A 213 13.02 -5.59 14.00
CA GLN A 213 13.40 -4.43 14.82
C GLN A 213 14.91 -4.17 14.86
N ASP A 214 15.70 -5.03 14.21
CA ASP A 214 17.15 -5.00 14.27
C ASP A 214 17.72 -4.93 12.86
N GLY A 215 18.31 -3.78 12.50
CA GLY A 215 18.76 -3.51 11.15
C GLY A 215 19.88 -4.44 10.67
N GLU A 216 20.73 -4.91 11.57
CA GLU A 216 21.85 -5.80 11.22
C GLU A 216 21.31 -7.20 10.88
N LYS A 217 20.45 -7.75 11.74
CA LYS A 217 19.79 -9.05 11.53
C LYS A 217 18.90 -9.07 10.29
N LEU A 218 18.24 -7.96 10.01
CA LEU A 218 17.47 -7.77 8.79
C LEU A 218 18.34 -7.93 7.53
N CYS A 219 19.56 -7.39 7.57
CA CYS A 219 20.55 -7.53 6.51
C CYS A 219 21.16 -8.94 6.46
N ASP A 220 21.39 -9.60 7.61
CA ASP A 220 21.76 -11.03 7.69
C ASP A 220 20.74 -11.89 6.95
N PHE A 221 19.47 -11.74 7.31
CA PHE A 221 18.39 -12.52 6.73
C PHE A 221 18.24 -12.29 5.23
N ALA A 222 18.43 -11.05 4.77
CA ALA A 222 18.41 -10.72 3.35
C ALA A 222 19.57 -11.38 2.58
N ALA A 223 20.78 -11.36 3.14
CA ALA A 223 21.94 -12.02 2.55
C ALA A 223 21.78 -13.55 2.52
N GLU A 224 21.24 -14.15 3.59
CA GLU A 224 20.94 -15.58 3.64
C GLU A 224 19.86 -15.97 2.62
N SER A 225 18.83 -15.12 2.48
CA SER A 225 17.77 -15.30 1.48
C SER A 225 18.32 -15.29 0.06
N LEU A 226 19.20 -14.34 -0.25
CA LEU A 226 19.89 -14.26 -1.55
C LEU A 226 20.79 -15.48 -1.78
N HIS A 227 21.57 -15.89 -0.78
CA HIS A 227 22.41 -17.09 -0.87
C HIS A 227 21.58 -18.34 -1.17
N ARG A 228 20.48 -18.54 -0.45
CA ARG A 228 19.59 -19.67 -0.64
C ARG A 228 18.98 -19.66 -2.05
N PHE A 229 18.53 -18.49 -2.50
CA PHE A 229 18.02 -18.34 -3.86
C PHE A 229 19.05 -18.72 -4.93
N ILE A 230 20.29 -18.24 -4.80
CA ILE A 230 21.37 -18.55 -5.74
C ILE A 230 21.69 -20.05 -5.72
N ASN A 231 21.79 -20.66 -4.55
CA ASN A 231 22.08 -22.09 -4.45
C ASN A 231 20.97 -22.96 -5.02
N ASP A 232 19.70 -22.61 -4.75
CA ASP A 232 18.57 -23.40 -5.19
C ASP A 232 18.32 -23.29 -6.71
N GLN A 233 18.69 -22.17 -7.33
CA GLN A 233 18.34 -21.86 -8.72
C GLN A 233 19.54 -21.82 -9.70
N TYR A 234 20.74 -21.50 -9.22
CA TYR A 234 21.90 -21.17 -10.05
C TYR A 234 23.20 -21.82 -9.58
N MET A 235 23.16 -22.84 -8.74
CA MET A 235 24.31 -23.71 -8.49
C MET A 235 24.07 -25.08 -9.13
N ASP A 236 25.10 -25.64 -9.76
CA ASP A 236 25.06 -27.04 -10.23
C ASP A 236 25.37 -28.03 -9.09
N ASP A 237 25.24 -29.32 -9.37
CA ASP A 237 25.51 -30.41 -8.41
C ASP A 237 26.96 -30.43 -7.91
N ASP A 238 27.89 -29.83 -8.67
CA ASP A 238 29.31 -29.71 -8.34
C ASP A 238 29.62 -28.41 -7.56
N GLY A 239 28.62 -27.56 -7.31
CA GLY A 239 28.73 -26.30 -6.57
C GLY A 239 29.25 -25.12 -7.39
N ASN A 240 29.23 -25.20 -8.73
CA ASN A 240 29.61 -24.09 -9.59
C ASN A 240 28.43 -23.15 -9.84
N LEU A 241 28.72 -21.85 -9.84
CA LEU A 241 27.75 -20.80 -10.14
C LEU A 241 27.44 -20.77 -11.64
N LEU A 242 26.18 -21.00 -11.99
CA LEU A 242 25.63 -20.93 -13.35
C LEU A 242 25.30 -19.50 -13.78
N LEU A 243 25.27 -18.57 -12.84
CA LEU A 243 25.05 -17.15 -13.06
C LEU A 243 26.39 -16.42 -13.24
N ASP A 244 26.43 -15.37 -14.06
CA ASP A 244 27.62 -14.51 -14.13
C ASP A 244 27.86 -13.85 -12.76
N ALA A 245 29.03 -14.03 -12.18
CA ALA A 245 29.42 -13.43 -10.90
C ALA A 245 29.39 -11.88 -10.94
N ASN A 246 29.46 -11.28 -12.14
CA ASN A 246 29.31 -9.85 -12.37
C ASN A 246 27.86 -9.42 -12.67
N THR A 247 26.88 -10.29 -12.41
CA THR A 247 25.46 -9.95 -12.48
C THR A 247 25.17 -8.82 -11.50
N PRO A 248 24.65 -7.67 -11.96
CA PRO A 248 24.36 -6.55 -11.08
C PRO A 248 23.29 -6.90 -10.07
N LEU A 249 23.58 -6.66 -8.80
CA LEU A 249 22.64 -6.80 -7.71
C LEU A 249 22.16 -5.43 -7.23
N SER A 250 20.85 -5.26 -7.16
CA SER A 250 20.21 -4.14 -6.47
C SER A 250 19.64 -4.55 -5.12
N PHE A 251 19.73 -3.65 -4.15
CA PHE A 251 19.09 -3.79 -2.85
C PHE A 251 18.08 -2.67 -2.65
N THR A 252 16.83 -3.05 -2.41
CA THR A 252 15.69 -2.14 -2.27
C THR A 252 15.16 -2.17 -0.84
N PHE A 253 15.09 -1.01 -0.18
CA PHE A 253 14.53 -0.87 1.17
C PHE A 253 13.16 -0.19 1.16
N SER A 254 12.14 -0.85 1.71
CA SER A 254 10.76 -0.32 1.78
C SER A 254 10.47 0.63 2.96
N HIS A 255 11.48 1.15 3.66
CA HIS A 255 11.29 2.01 4.84
C HIS A 255 11.77 3.45 4.56
N PRO A 256 11.02 4.49 4.98
CA PRO A 256 11.46 5.87 4.85
C PRO A 256 12.71 6.08 5.70
N ARG A 257 13.86 6.28 5.05
CA ARG A 257 15.13 6.63 5.70
C ARG A 257 15.87 7.63 4.82
N ALA A 258 16.48 8.63 5.44
CA ALA A 258 17.31 9.61 4.76
C ALA A 258 18.55 8.90 4.19
N GLN A 259 18.72 8.93 2.88
CA GLN A 259 19.88 8.38 2.18
C GLN A 259 20.88 9.52 1.94
N LYS A 260 22.16 9.31 2.26
CA LYS A 260 23.21 10.33 2.09
C LYS A 260 24.03 10.18 0.80
N ASP A 261 24.12 9.00 0.22
CA ASP A 261 24.75 8.75 -1.10
C ASP A 261 24.21 7.46 -1.76
N SER A 262 24.44 7.27 -3.08
CA SER A 262 24.12 6.05 -3.85
C SER A 262 24.93 4.84 -3.39
N ASN A 263 26.15 5.12 -2.92
CA ASN A 263 27.16 4.15 -2.53
C ASN A 263 27.65 4.37 -1.08
N GLN A 264 26.89 5.11 -0.26
CA GLN A 264 27.13 5.26 1.18
C GLN A 264 25.80 5.55 1.87
N SER A 265 25.05 4.49 2.22
CA SER A 265 24.00 4.64 3.21
C SER A 265 24.64 4.75 4.59
N GLU A 266 24.90 5.96 5.06
CA GLU A 266 25.00 6.13 6.51
C GLU A 266 23.63 5.74 7.10
N TRP A 267 23.62 4.68 7.94
CA TRP A 267 22.56 4.27 8.89
C TRP A 267 21.63 3.10 8.54
N ILE A 268 22.23 1.99 8.10
CA ILE A 268 22.03 0.69 8.78
C ILE A 268 23.41 0.19 9.24
N PRO A 269 23.69 0.00 10.54
CA PRO A 269 24.82 -0.83 10.96
C PRO A 269 24.72 -2.18 10.24
N GLY A 270 25.67 -2.50 9.34
CA GLY A 270 25.64 -3.69 8.48
C GLY A 270 25.50 -3.47 6.96
N ILE A 271 25.13 -2.27 6.47
CA ILE A 271 25.19 -1.98 5.01
C ILE A 271 26.56 -1.50 4.56
N LYS A 272 27.38 -0.91 5.44
CA LYS A 272 28.81 -0.70 5.13
C LYS A 272 29.53 -2.01 4.79
N ASP A 273 29.04 -3.15 5.27
CA ASP A 273 29.53 -4.50 4.95
C ASP A 273 28.94 -5.07 3.64
N PHE A 274 28.10 -4.30 2.96
CA PHE A 274 27.63 -4.57 1.60
C PHE A 274 28.46 -3.79 0.55
N GLU A 275 29.17 -2.74 0.98
CA GLU A 275 30.02 -1.88 0.16
C GLU A 275 31.49 -2.13 0.44
N GLY A 276 31.96 -3.22 -0.15
CA GLY A 276 33.36 -3.54 -0.30
C GLY A 276 33.51 -4.72 -1.27
N PRO A 277 34.74 -5.06 -1.67
CA PRO A 277 35.09 -6.45 -2.02
C PRO A 277 34.67 -7.43 -0.91
N ASP A 278 34.39 -6.90 0.28
CA ASP A 278 34.12 -7.60 1.51
C ASP A 278 32.63 -7.64 1.86
N LEU A 279 31.95 -8.62 1.28
CA LEU A 279 31.12 -9.52 2.10
C LEU A 279 32.03 -10.46 2.94
N GLU A 280 33.26 -10.07 3.31
CA GLU A 280 34.31 -10.91 3.92
C GLU A 280 34.05 -11.28 5.40
N GLY A 281 32.83 -11.08 5.89
CA GLY A 281 32.32 -11.74 7.11
C GLY A 281 31.25 -12.81 6.83
N ARG A 282 30.76 -12.89 5.59
CA ARG A 282 29.70 -13.77 5.12
C ARG A 282 30.12 -14.37 3.78
N ASP A 283 31.10 -15.29 3.82
CA ASP A 283 31.70 -16.07 2.72
C ASP A 283 30.74 -16.89 1.83
N LYS A 284 29.47 -16.51 1.74
CA LYS A 284 28.41 -17.35 1.18
C LYS A 284 27.86 -16.84 -0.15
N VAL A 285 27.88 -15.55 -0.46
CA VAL A 285 27.23 -15.04 -1.69
C VAL A 285 28.25 -14.62 -2.75
N PRO A 286 28.39 -15.36 -3.87
CA PRO A 286 29.38 -15.08 -4.92
C PRO A 286 28.92 -13.98 -5.91
N ILE A 287 28.30 -12.89 -5.43
CA ILE A 287 27.72 -11.84 -6.28
C ILE A 287 28.00 -10.46 -5.69
N LYS A 288 28.43 -9.52 -6.54
CA LYS A 288 28.77 -8.15 -6.15
C LYS A 288 27.55 -7.24 -6.09
N LEU A 289 27.34 -6.58 -4.96
CA LEU A 289 26.34 -5.52 -4.84
C LEU A 289 26.69 -4.34 -5.76
N THR A 290 25.72 -3.89 -6.56
CA THR A 290 25.91 -2.81 -7.54
C THR A 290 25.21 -1.51 -7.13
N SER A 291 24.05 -1.60 -6.47
CA SER A 291 23.29 -0.40 -6.08
C SER A 291 22.38 -0.62 -4.88
N VAL A 292 22.27 0.38 -4.02
CA VAL A 292 21.27 0.45 -2.95
C VAL A 292 20.38 1.66 -3.15
N PHE A 293 19.06 1.48 -3.08
CA PHE A 293 18.12 2.59 -3.19
C PHE A 293 16.87 2.39 -2.34
N ASN A 294 16.21 3.50 -2.02
CA ASN A 294 14.91 3.48 -1.36
C ASN A 294 13.82 3.06 -2.34
N ASN A 295 12.97 2.11 -1.96
CA ASN A 295 11.87 1.66 -2.79
C ASN A 295 10.96 2.84 -3.13
N THR A 296 10.94 3.23 -4.41
CA THR A 296 10.09 4.28 -4.93
C THR A 296 8.62 3.89 -5.04
N LYS A 297 8.26 2.63 -4.70
CA LYS A 297 6.90 2.03 -4.78
C LYS A 297 5.95 2.93 -5.56
N GLY A 298 6.03 2.88 -6.88
CA GLY A 298 5.46 3.94 -7.71
C GLY A 298 6.29 4.15 -8.96
N THR A 299 6.17 3.18 -9.85
CA THR A 299 6.94 3.00 -11.09
C THR A 299 6.86 4.19 -12.05
N THR A 300 7.91 5.00 -12.09
CA THR A 300 8.19 5.90 -13.24
C THR A 300 9.19 5.29 -14.20
N LEU A 301 10.29 4.75 -13.65
CA LEU A 301 11.46 4.37 -14.43
C LEU A 301 11.17 3.25 -15.44
N PRO A 302 10.69 2.04 -15.07
CA PRO A 302 10.43 0.99 -16.05
C PRO A 302 9.49 1.39 -17.17
N LEU A 303 8.45 2.13 -16.80
CA LEU A 303 7.39 2.49 -17.74
C LEU A 303 7.80 3.60 -18.67
N SER A 304 8.81 4.41 -18.31
CA SER A 304 9.38 5.39 -19.22
C SER A 304 10.07 4.77 -20.44
N CYS A 305 10.60 3.54 -20.32
CA CYS A 305 11.17 2.80 -21.46
C CYS A 305 10.12 2.53 -22.55
N VAL A 306 8.89 2.19 -22.14
CA VAL A 306 7.79 1.83 -23.05
C VAL A 306 6.94 3.05 -23.40
N ARG A 307 6.79 3.99 -22.46
CA ARG A 307 5.98 5.18 -22.55
C ARG A 307 6.80 6.41 -22.14
N PRO A 308 7.58 6.99 -23.07
CA PRO A 308 8.49 8.11 -22.79
C PRO A 308 7.81 9.39 -22.30
N ALA A 309 6.48 9.47 -22.30
CA ALA A 309 5.71 10.56 -21.72
C ALA A 309 5.38 10.37 -20.22
N THR A 310 5.70 9.20 -19.65
CA THR A 310 5.52 8.91 -18.23
C THR A 310 6.47 9.74 -17.39
N ARG A 311 5.93 10.50 -16.45
CA ARG A 311 6.72 11.41 -15.59
C ARG A 311 6.47 11.20 -14.11
N ILE A 312 5.35 10.59 -13.75
CA ILE A 312 4.92 10.39 -12.36
C ILE A 312 4.49 8.92 -12.21
N GLY A 313 4.93 8.32 -11.13
CA GLY A 313 4.62 6.95 -10.74
C GLY A 313 3.86 7.01 -9.44
N LEU A 314 2.68 6.43 -9.41
CA LEU A 314 1.71 6.58 -8.34
C LEU A 314 1.32 5.20 -7.82
N PHE A 315 1.30 5.04 -6.51
CA PHE A 315 1.00 3.77 -5.85
C PHE A 315 -0.26 3.86 -5.00
N PHE A 316 -1.22 2.99 -5.30
CA PHE A 316 -2.49 2.80 -4.58
C PHE A 316 -2.61 1.37 -4.02
N GLY A 317 -1.75 1.03 -3.07
CA GLY A 317 -1.83 -0.21 -2.31
C GLY A 317 -2.57 -0.04 -0.98
N ARG A 318 -2.09 -0.73 0.06
CA ARG A 318 -2.44 -0.39 1.46
C ARG A 318 -1.99 1.02 1.84
N GLY A 319 -0.89 1.49 1.23
CA GLY A 319 -0.42 2.88 1.31
C GLY A 319 -0.75 3.69 0.06
N TYR A 320 -0.46 4.98 0.12
CA TYR A 320 -0.56 5.93 -0.99
C TYR A 320 0.72 6.74 -1.09
N ASN A 321 1.43 6.64 -2.22
CA ASN A 321 2.73 7.28 -2.42
C ASN A 321 2.96 7.64 -3.89
N ALA A 322 3.96 8.49 -4.17
CA ALA A 322 4.38 8.83 -5.53
C ALA A 322 5.89 9.01 -5.65
N ALA A 323 6.38 8.81 -6.86
CA ALA A 323 7.73 9.15 -7.28
C ALA A 323 7.75 9.90 -8.61
N TYR A 324 8.74 10.77 -8.79
CA TYR A 324 9.00 11.52 -10.02
C TYR A 324 10.49 11.91 -10.11
N MET A 325 10.93 12.42 -11.26
CA MET A 325 12.30 12.94 -11.45
C MET A 325 12.38 14.43 -11.11
N GLU A 326 13.32 14.80 -10.26
CA GLU A 326 13.61 16.18 -9.84
C GLU A 326 15.00 16.61 -10.29
N MET A 327 15.20 17.90 -10.59
CA MET A 327 16.54 18.42 -10.86
C MET A 327 17.32 18.53 -9.56
N VAL A 328 18.58 18.09 -9.55
CA VAL A 328 19.47 18.16 -8.38
C VAL A 328 19.59 19.59 -7.83
N SER A 329 19.58 20.61 -8.70
CA SER A 329 19.58 22.01 -8.28
C SER A 329 18.38 22.41 -7.40
N ASN A 330 17.28 21.66 -7.46
CA ASN A 330 16.06 21.89 -6.70
C ASN A 330 16.02 21.08 -5.39
N ILE A 331 17.14 20.45 -4.99
CA ILE A 331 17.24 19.63 -3.77
C ILE A 331 18.31 20.21 -2.81
N PRO A 332 18.05 21.37 -2.16
CA PRO A 332 19.06 22.02 -1.30
C PRO A 332 19.61 21.13 -0.17
N LYS A 333 18.82 20.20 0.37
CA LYS A 333 19.25 19.36 1.50
C LYS A 333 20.43 18.42 1.18
N ILE A 334 20.70 18.17 -0.11
CA ILE A 334 21.84 17.36 -0.56
C ILE A 334 22.96 18.20 -1.21
N ALA A 335 22.92 19.53 -1.09
CA ALA A 335 23.89 20.42 -1.74
C ALA A 335 25.34 20.14 -1.32
N SER A 336 25.58 19.61 -0.12
CA SER A 336 26.91 19.23 0.37
C SER A 336 27.57 18.11 -0.44
N LEU A 337 26.79 17.30 -1.16
CA LEU A 337 27.30 16.17 -1.95
C LEU A 337 27.94 16.59 -3.27
N SER A 338 27.87 17.87 -3.64
CA SER A 338 28.49 18.42 -4.86
C SER A 338 28.10 17.69 -6.15
N LEU A 339 26.86 17.19 -6.20
CA LEU A 339 26.31 16.49 -7.37
C LEU A 339 26.09 17.46 -8.55
N PRO A 340 26.13 16.98 -9.81
CA PRO A 340 25.92 17.83 -10.98
C PRO A 340 24.54 18.52 -10.93
N PRO A 341 24.47 19.87 -10.95
CA PRO A 341 23.22 20.59 -10.67
C PRO A 341 22.13 20.38 -11.73
N LYS A 342 22.53 20.03 -12.97
CA LYS A 342 21.62 19.75 -14.09
C LYS A 342 21.21 18.29 -14.19
N ALA A 343 21.74 17.41 -13.33
CA ALA A 343 21.31 16.02 -13.31
C ALA A 343 19.88 15.92 -12.77
N GLU A 344 19.12 14.96 -13.29
CA GLU A 344 17.83 14.57 -12.72
C GLU A 344 18.04 13.40 -11.76
N MET A 345 17.31 13.40 -10.65
CA MET A 345 17.29 12.34 -9.65
C MET A 345 15.84 11.99 -9.30
N ALA A 346 15.54 10.70 -9.19
CA ALA A 346 14.24 10.27 -8.72
C ALA A 346 14.05 10.62 -7.24
N ILE A 347 12.85 11.07 -6.91
CA ILE A 347 12.41 11.38 -5.56
C ILE A 347 11.29 10.43 -5.17
N ASN A 348 11.44 9.76 -4.02
CA ASN A 348 10.32 9.12 -3.34
C ASN A 348 9.66 10.17 -2.44
N CYS A 349 8.41 10.56 -2.73
CA CYS A 349 7.77 11.65 -2.00
C CYS A 349 7.50 11.32 -0.52
N GLU A 350 7.12 10.08 -0.23
CA GLU A 350 6.58 9.64 1.08
C GLU A 350 5.51 10.61 1.63
N TRP A 351 4.66 11.13 0.74
CA TRP A 351 3.70 12.19 1.05
C TRP A 351 2.49 11.71 1.86
N GLY A 352 2.46 10.44 2.27
CA GLY A 352 1.33 9.85 2.96
C GLY A 352 1.02 10.54 4.28
N SER A 353 2.05 11.12 4.91
CA SER A 353 1.96 11.90 6.13
C SER A 353 1.50 13.35 5.91
N PHE A 354 1.28 13.83 4.68
CA PHE A 354 0.81 15.19 4.43
C PHE A 354 -0.39 15.55 5.32
N ASP A 355 -0.30 16.71 5.97
CA ASP A 355 -1.27 17.28 6.90
C ASP A 355 -1.61 16.44 8.17
N SER A 356 -0.76 15.46 8.51
CA SER A 356 -0.83 14.74 9.79
C SER A 356 -0.53 15.67 10.98
N GLY A 357 -1.36 15.63 12.02
CA GLY A 357 -1.20 16.40 13.26
C GLY A 357 -1.66 17.86 13.22
N THR A 358 -1.64 18.53 12.06
CA THR A 358 -2.15 19.90 11.87
C THR A 358 -3.60 19.91 11.41
N HIS A 359 -3.93 19.05 10.43
CA HIS A 359 -5.27 18.96 9.84
C HIS A 359 -5.81 20.29 9.32
N GLU A 360 -4.93 21.11 8.73
CA GLU A 360 -5.23 22.47 8.26
C GLU A 360 -5.77 22.46 6.81
N HIS A 361 -5.32 21.50 5.99
CA HIS A 361 -5.51 21.53 4.54
C HIS A 361 -6.47 20.44 4.05
N LEU A 362 -6.41 19.25 4.61
CA LEU A 362 -7.28 18.15 4.25
C LEU A 362 -8.69 18.36 4.84
N PRO A 363 -9.77 18.16 4.06
CA PRO A 363 -11.14 18.36 4.53
C PRO A 363 -11.60 17.15 5.36
N GLN A 364 -11.01 16.99 6.54
CA GLN A 364 -11.35 15.89 7.44
C GLN A 364 -12.77 16.02 7.97
N ILE A 365 -13.52 14.93 7.89
CA ILE A 365 -14.88 14.84 8.44
C ILE A 365 -14.87 14.00 9.71
N LYS A 366 -15.97 13.99 10.45
CA LYS A 366 -16.06 13.21 11.71
C LYS A 366 -15.69 11.73 11.54
N TYR A 367 -16.04 11.12 10.41
CA TYR A 367 -15.74 9.72 10.12
C TYR A 367 -14.25 9.48 9.85
N ASP A 368 -13.53 10.45 9.27
CA ASP A 368 -12.08 10.32 9.09
C ASP A 368 -11.36 10.30 10.44
N ARG A 369 -11.78 11.17 11.37
CA ARG A 369 -11.24 11.22 12.73
C ARG A 369 -11.49 9.93 13.50
N LEU A 370 -12.70 9.38 13.42
CA LEU A 370 -13.02 8.09 14.04
C LEU A 370 -12.12 6.95 13.50
N VAL A 371 -11.95 6.89 12.18
CA VAL A 371 -11.09 5.88 11.55
C VAL A 371 -9.62 6.07 11.92
N ASP A 372 -9.17 7.32 12.03
CA ASP A 372 -7.83 7.66 12.46
C ASP A 372 -7.55 7.22 13.91
N GLU A 373 -8.45 7.56 14.85
CA GLU A 373 -8.39 7.22 16.27
C GLU A 373 -8.36 5.70 16.51
N MET A 374 -9.06 4.93 15.67
CA MET A 374 -9.10 3.45 15.74
C MET A 374 -7.97 2.76 14.96
N SER A 375 -7.15 3.52 14.23
CA SER A 375 -6.07 2.94 13.43
C SER A 375 -4.87 2.50 14.27
N GLU A 376 -3.97 1.70 13.70
CA GLU A 376 -2.75 1.26 14.37
C GLU A 376 -1.82 2.42 14.78
N ARG A 377 -1.91 3.55 14.06
CA ARG A 377 -1.09 4.75 14.29
C ARG A 377 -1.96 6.02 14.23
N PRO A 378 -2.71 6.34 15.30
CA PRO A 378 -3.55 7.54 15.33
C PRO A 378 -2.73 8.82 15.12
N GLY A 379 -3.28 9.78 14.37
CA GLY A 379 -2.63 11.06 14.07
C GLY A 379 -1.57 11.02 12.97
N GLU A 380 -1.19 9.84 12.46
CA GLU A 380 -0.21 9.67 11.37
C GLU A 380 -0.88 9.36 10.03
N GLN A 381 -0.16 9.54 8.92
CA GLN A 381 -0.59 9.11 7.58
C GLN A 381 -1.97 9.67 7.15
N ALA A 382 -2.29 10.91 7.53
CA ALA A 382 -3.59 11.53 7.30
C ALA A 382 -4.01 11.48 5.81
N PHE A 383 -3.08 11.77 4.89
CA PHE A 383 -3.37 11.75 3.46
C PHE A 383 -3.68 10.33 2.95
N VAL A 384 -2.93 9.32 3.42
CA VAL A 384 -3.21 7.91 3.09
C VAL A 384 -4.60 7.51 3.58
N LYS A 385 -4.95 7.86 4.81
CA LYS A 385 -6.22 7.46 5.43
C LYS A 385 -7.45 8.00 4.70
N MET A 386 -7.33 9.12 4.03
CA MET A 386 -8.43 9.70 3.25
C MET A 386 -8.52 9.17 1.82
N ILE A 387 -7.50 8.47 1.32
CA ILE A 387 -7.41 8.03 -0.08
C ILE A 387 -7.42 6.51 -0.22
N SER A 388 -6.57 5.81 0.54
CA SER A 388 -6.25 4.39 0.35
C SER A 388 -7.48 3.50 0.47
N GLY A 389 -7.53 2.47 -0.39
CA GLY A 389 -8.62 1.50 -0.42
C GLY A 389 -8.83 0.75 0.88
N LEU A 390 -7.81 0.70 1.75
CA LEU A 390 -7.91 0.12 3.09
C LEU A 390 -8.94 0.87 3.97
N TYR A 391 -9.04 2.19 3.82
CA TYR A 391 -9.84 3.04 4.71
C TYR A 391 -11.19 3.45 4.13
N LEU A 392 -11.36 3.41 2.80
CA LEU A 392 -12.65 3.75 2.17
C LEU A 392 -13.79 2.85 2.64
N GLY A 393 -13.51 1.53 2.75
CA GLY A 393 -14.47 0.56 3.29
C GLY A 393 -14.78 0.80 4.77
N GLU A 394 -13.80 1.26 5.54
CA GLU A 394 -13.98 1.52 6.97
C GLU A 394 -14.78 2.80 7.23
N ILE A 395 -14.55 3.86 6.45
CA ILE A 395 -15.39 5.08 6.48
C ILE A 395 -16.84 4.71 6.17
N PHE A 396 -17.06 3.88 5.14
CA PHE A 396 -18.40 3.37 4.82
C PHE A 396 -18.98 2.59 6.01
N ARG A 397 -18.24 1.64 6.58
CA ARG A 397 -18.69 0.83 7.71
C ARG A 397 -19.10 1.67 8.92
N VAL A 398 -18.29 2.66 9.30
CA VAL A 398 -18.56 3.54 10.45
C VAL A 398 -19.82 4.39 10.22
N ILE A 399 -20.04 4.89 9.00
CA ILE A 399 -21.28 5.58 8.63
C ILE A 399 -22.50 4.67 8.81
N ILE A 400 -22.41 3.45 8.30
CA ILE A 400 -23.51 2.49 8.39
C ILE A 400 -23.76 2.10 9.86
N ALA A 401 -22.71 1.89 10.66
CA ALA A 401 -22.83 1.60 12.07
C ALA A 401 -23.56 2.72 12.83
N GLU A 402 -23.16 3.98 12.63
CA GLU A 402 -23.83 5.14 13.25
C GLU A 402 -25.31 5.20 12.89
N LEU A 403 -25.65 5.02 11.59
CA LEU A 403 -27.03 5.05 11.13
C LEU A 403 -27.88 3.90 11.69
N ILE A 404 -27.26 2.75 12.01
CA ILE A 404 -27.97 1.67 12.69
C ILE A 404 -28.20 2.04 14.15
N GLU A 405 -27.17 2.51 14.86
CA GLU A 405 -27.27 2.90 16.27
C GLU A 405 -28.35 3.97 16.50
N VAL A 406 -28.49 4.94 15.59
CA VAL A 406 -29.55 5.96 15.66
C VAL A 406 -30.92 5.48 15.16
N GLY A 407 -31.05 4.20 14.83
CA GLY A 407 -32.32 3.57 14.42
C GLY A 407 -32.78 3.90 13.00
N ILE A 408 -31.93 4.47 12.16
CA ILE A 408 -32.24 4.83 10.77
C ILE A 408 -32.16 3.59 9.86
N LEU A 409 -31.15 2.75 10.06
CA LEU A 409 -30.97 1.50 9.32
C LEU A 409 -31.24 0.29 10.21
N PHE A 410 -31.75 -0.78 9.61
CA PHE A 410 -31.92 -2.10 10.24
C PHE A 410 -32.55 -2.09 11.63
N TRP A 411 -33.40 -1.08 11.90
CA TRP A 411 -34.23 -0.96 13.10
C TRP A 411 -33.41 -0.93 14.40
N GLY A 412 -32.15 -0.46 14.34
CA GLY A 412 -31.26 -0.50 15.50
C GLY A 412 -30.94 -1.91 16.01
N GLN A 413 -31.13 -2.95 15.17
CA GLN A 413 -30.78 -4.32 15.52
C GLN A 413 -29.28 -4.45 15.77
N ASP A 414 -28.94 -5.34 16.71
CA ASP A 414 -27.57 -5.56 17.14
C ASP A 414 -26.71 -6.07 15.98
N THR A 415 -25.68 -5.30 15.64
CA THR A 415 -24.94 -5.38 14.36
C THR A 415 -23.84 -6.44 14.36
N TRP A 416 -23.98 -7.51 15.15
CA TRP A 416 -23.02 -8.61 15.19
C TRP A 416 -22.73 -9.20 13.78
N ILE A 417 -23.63 -8.98 12.83
CA ILE A 417 -23.52 -9.32 11.41
C ILE A 417 -22.39 -8.57 10.67
N PHE A 418 -21.99 -7.37 11.14
CA PHE A 418 -20.80 -6.69 10.60
C PHE A 418 -19.51 -7.26 11.20
N LYS A 419 -19.60 -8.14 12.20
CA LYS A 419 -18.47 -8.93 12.70
C LYS A 419 -18.36 -10.29 12.01
N HIS A 420 -19.44 -10.93 11.55
CA HIS A 420 -19.43 -12.25 10.89
C HIS A 420 -20.51 -12.38 9.78
N PHE A 421 -20.09 -12.26 8.52
CA PHE A 421 -20.80 -12.56 7.24
C PHE A 421 -22.18 -11.93 6.93
N PHE A 422 -22.31 -11.47 5.67
CA PHE A 422 -23.43 -10.75 5.06
C PHE A 422 -24.71 -11.57 4.88
N GLY A 423 -25.45 -11.79 5.96
CA GLY A 423 -26.81 -12.33 5.99
C GLY A 423 -27.88 -11.28 6.31
N LEU A 424 -27.79 -10.08 5.71
CA LEU A 424 -28.75 -8.99 5.92
C LEU A 424 -29.84 -8.98 4.86
N ASP A 425 -31.09 -8.98 5.29
CA ASP A 425 -32.20 -8.54 4.45
C ASP A 425 -32.18 -7.01 4.34
N THR A 426 -32.08 -6.50 3.11
CA THR A 426 -32.01 -5.06 2.84
C THR A 426 -33.16 -4.63 1.93
N ALA A 427 -33.68 -3.42 2.15
CA ALA A 427 -34.61 -2.78 1.23
C ALA A 427 -33.88 -2.23 -0.01
N ILE A 428 -34.59 -2.11 -1.14
CA ILE A 428 -34.03 -1.50 -2.36
C ILE A 428 -33.55 -0.06 -2.09
N SER A 429 -34.30 0.71 -1.31
CA SER A 429 -33.94 2.09 -0.94
C SER A 429 -32.66 2.17 -0.11
N GLU A 430 -32.44 1.22 0.79
CA GLU A 430 -31.21 1.13 1.58
C GLU A 430 -30.01 0.81 0.66
N ARG A 431 -30.16 -0.15 -0.26
CA ARG A 431 -29.12 -0.45 -1.25
C ARG A 431 -28.80 0.73 -2.16
N GLN A 432 -29.81 1.49 -2.58
CA GLN A 432 -29.61 2.73 -3.35
C GLN A 432 -28.87 3.77 -2.53
N PHE A 433 -29.24 3.95 -1.26
CA PHE A 433 -28.55 4.84 -0.33
C PHE A 433 -27.09 4.42 -0.13
N PHE A 434 -26.81 3.15 0.14
CA PHE A 434 -25.45 2.59 0.29
C PHE A 434 -24.60 2.84 -0.95
N ARG A 435 -25.16 2.58 -2.14
CA ARG A 435 -24.48 2.88 -3.39
C ARG A 435 -24.10 4.35 -3.47
N ARG A 436 -25.01 5.28 -3.13
CA ARG A 436 -24.72 6.72 -3.18
C ARG A 436 -23.66 7.15 -2.16
N VAL A 437 -23.67 6.60 -0.95
CA VAL A 437 -22.62 6.86 0.05
C VAL A 437 -21.26 6.36 -0.46
N ALA A 438 -21.20 5.15 -1.03
CA ALA A 438 -19.98 4.62 -1.63
C ALA A 438 -19.47 5.50 -2.79
N GLU A 439 -20.37 5.97 -3.67
CA GLU A 439 -20.04 6.92 -4.75
C GLU A 439 -19.41 8.22 -4.20
N LEU A 440 -19.95 8.77 -3.11
CA LEU A 440 -19.40 9.98 -2.46
C LEU A 440 -17.99 9.75 -1.90
N ILE A 441 -17.79 8.63 -1.18
CA ILE A 441 -16.49 8.26 -0.60
C ILE A 441 -15.44 8.09 -1.72
N GLY A 442 -15.78 7.32 -2.76
CA GLY A 442 -14.89 7.09 -3.89
C GLY A 442 -14.56 8.36 -4.67
N THR A 443 -15.55 9.24 -4.86
CA THR A 443 -15.35 10.54 -5.52
C THR A 443 -14.43 11.45 -4.71
N ARG A 444 -14.63 11.53 -3.39
CA ARG A 444 -13.75 12.29 -2.51
C ARG A 444 -12.31 11.78 -2.57
N SER A 445 -12.11 10.47 -2.48
CA SER A 445 -10.78 9.84 -2.55
C SER A 445 -10.08 10.15 -3.90
N ALA A 446 -10.79 10.00 -5.01
CA ALA A 446 -10.24 10.31 -6.35
C ALA A 446 -9.85 11.79 -6.49
N ARG A 447 -10.67 12.70 -5.96
CA ARG A 447 -10.39 14.15 -5.98
C ARG A 447 -9.17 14.52 -5.16
N LEU A 448 -9.03 13.97 -3.95
CA LEU A 448 -7.83 14.17 -3.12
C LEU A 448 -6.59 13.56 -3.77
N SER A 449 -6.72 12.42 -4.45
CA SER A 449 -5.63 11.80 -5.22
C SER A 449 -5.19 12.68 -6.39
N ALA A 450 -6.14 13.32 -7.07
CA ALA A 450 -5.85 14.26 -8.15
C ALA A 450 -5.10 15.50 -7.65
N CYS A 451 -5.32 15.93 -6.40
CA CYS A 451 -4.51 17.02 -5.82
C CYS A 451 -3.01 16.64 -5.72
N GLY A 452 -2.68 15.41 -5.35
CA GLY A 452 -1.29 14.92 -5.33
C GLY A 452 -0.65 14.96 -6.72
N ILE A 453 -1.35 14.43 -7.73
CA ILE A 453 -0.91 14.47 -9.13
C ILE A 453 -0.72 15.93 -9.59
N ALA A 454 -1.72 16.78 -9.35
CA ALA A 454 -1.70 18.18 -9.73
C ALA A 454 -0.56 18.96 -9.09
N ALA A 455 -0.22 18.68 -7.83
CA ALA A 455 0.91 19.30 -7.14
C ALA A 455 2.23 18.96 -7.83
N ILE A 456 2.48 17.68 -8.13
CA ILE A 456 3.71 17.27 -8.83
C ILE A 456 3.75 17.86 -10.25
N VAL A 457 2.66 17.76 -11.03
CA VAL A 457 2.61 18.32 -12.40
C VAL A 457 2.87 19.82 -12.41
N SER A 458 2.31 20.56 -11.45
CA SER A 458 2.56 22.01 -11.31
C SER A 458 4.01 22.29 -10.97
N LYS A 459 4.57 21.55 -10.01
CA LYS A 459 5.97 21.68 -9.59
C LYS A 459 6.95 21.39 -10.74
N MET A 460 6.65 20.39 -11.56
CA MET A 460 7.45 20.03 -12.74
C MET A 460 7.27 21.03 -13.91
N GLY A 461 6.38 22.02 -13.79
CA GLY A 461 6.09 22.96 -14.88
C GLY A 461 5.39 22.33 -16.08
N MET A 462 4.69 21.20 -15.88
CA MET A 462 4.13 20.38 -16.97
C MET A 462 2.63 20.59 -17.20
N VAL A 463 2.01 21.62 -16.61
CA VAL A 463 0.58 21.90 -16.74
C VAL A 463 0.19 22.19 -18.20
N ASP A 464 1.04 22.90 -18.94
CA ASP A 464 0.78 23.29 -20.32
C ASP A 464 1.12 22.21 -21.35
N THR A 465 2.14 21.38 -21.06
CA THR A 465 2.59 20.32 -21.96
C THR A 465 1.86 19.00 -21.73
N GLY A 466 1.34 18.79 -20.52
CA GLY A 466 0.85 17.49 -20.07
C GLY A 466 1.95 16.49 -19.79
N CYS A 467 1.55 15.36 -19.21
CA CYS A 467 2.39 14.20 -18.99
C CYS A 467 1.52 12.95 -18.79
N GLU A 468 2.16 11.80 -18.74
CA GLU A 468 1.50 10.56 -18.32
C GLU A 468 1.90 10.17 -16.90
N VAL A 469 0.93 9.60 -16.19
CA VAL A 469 1.05 9.13 -14.82
C VAL A 469 0.79 7.64 -14.79
N ALA A 470 1.83 6.87 -14.50
CA ALA A 470 1.71 5.45 -14.25
C ALA A 470 1.07 5.22 -12.88
N VAL A 471 0.04 4.40 -12.83
CA VAL A 471 -0.70 4.15 -11.60
C VAL A 471 -0.76 2.65 -11.30
N TYR A 472 -0.04 2.24 -10.27
CA TYR A 472 -0.13 0.89 -9.73
C TYR A 472 -1.17 0.82 -8.61
N GLY A 473 -1.97 -0.24 -8.60
CA GLY A 473 -2.75 -0.61 -7.42
C GLY A 473 -4.24 -0.87 -7.67
N ASN A 474 -4.79 -1.76 -6.85
CA ASN A 474 -6.16 -2.26 -7.00
C ASN A 474 -7.22 -1.17 -6.87
N LEU A 475 -6.99 -0.11 -6.08
CA LEU A 475 -7.98 0.97 -5.98
C LEU A 475 -8.17 1.63 -7.34
N TYR A 476 -7.09 1.95 -8.05
CA TYR A 476 -7.19 2.58 -9.37
C TYR A 476 -7.77 1.62 -10.42
N ASN A 477 -7.32 0.36 -10.43
CA ASN A 477 -7.72 -0.62 -11.44
C ASN A 477 -9.15 -1.14 -11.26
N LYS A 478 -9.52 -1.50 -10.03
CA LYS A 478 -10.72 -2.28 -9.73
C LYS A 478 -11.87 -1.43 -9.17
N TYR A 479 -11.59 -0.26 -8.60
CA TYR A 479 -12.66 0.57 -8.05
C TYR A 479 -13.46 1.22 -9.19
N PRO A 480 -14.79 1.02 -9.26
CA PRO A 480 -15.58 1.45 -10.41
C PRO A 480 -15.44 2.93 -10.70
N GLN A 481 -15.06 3.29 -11.92
CA GLN A 481 -14.90 4.66 -12.42
C GLN A 481 -13.81 5.51 -11.73
N PHE A 482 -12.92 4.93 -10.94
CA PHE A 482 -11.90 5.69 -10.23
C PHE A 482 -10.97 6.51 -11.16
N PRO A 483 -10.48 5.96 -12.29
CA PRO A 483 -9.70 6.72 -13.27
C PRO A 483 -10.45 7.95 -13.81
N GLN A 484 -11.72 7.77 -14.19
CA GLN A 484 -12.55 8.84 -14.73
C GLN A 484 -12.73 9.97 -13.71
N ARG A 485 -12.95 9.62 -12.44
CA ARG A 485 -13.07 10.62 -11.36
C ARG A 485 -11.77 11.39 -11.12
N ILE A 486 -10.61 10.76 -11.28
CA ILE A 486 -9.32 11.46 -11.24
C ILE A 486 -9.21 12.45 -12.41
N HIS A 487 -9.53 12.02 -13.65
CA HIS A 487 -9.47 12.91 -14.82
C HIS A 487 -10.45 14.08 -14.72
N GLU A 488 -11.67 13.85 -14.26
CA GLU A 488 -12.65 14.91 -13.98
C GLU A 488 -12.11 15.90 -12.93
N ALA A 489 -11.49 15.39 -11.86
CA ALA A 489 -10.89 16.23 -10.83
C ALA A 489 -9.70 17.06 -11.36
N LEU A 490 -8.85 16.50 -12.23
CA LEU A 490 -7.75 17.24 -12.86
C LEU A 490 -8.27 18.36 -13.77
N VAL A 491 -9.38 18.13 -14.48
CA VAL A 491 -10.07 19.17 -15.26
C VAL A 491 -10.67 20.24 -14.36
N ASP A 492 -11.25 19.87 -13.23
CA ASP A 492 -11.74 20.84 -12.24
C ASP A 492 -10.63 21.74 -11.67
N ILE A 493 -9.42 21.20 -11.50
CA ILE A 493 -8.25 21.93 -10.99
C ILE A 493 -7.71 22.89 -12.07
N PHE A 494 -7.40 22.37 -13.26
CA PHE A 494 -6.63 23.07 -14.31
C PHE A 494 -7.45 23.54 -15.52
N GLY A 495 -8.76 23.30 -15.55
CA GLY A 495 -9.59 23.49 -16.74
C GLY A 495 -9.23 22.50 -17.84
N GLU A 496 -9.33 22.93 -19.10
CA GLU A 496 -9.04 22.08 -20.27
C GLU A 496 -7.61 21.50 -20.28
N LYS A 497 -6.65 22.18 -19.65
CA LYS A 497 -5.27 21.70 -19.50
C LYS A 497 -5.19 20.40 -18.69
N GLY A 498 -6.13 20.16 -17.78
CA GLY A 498 -6.22 18.90 -17.01
C GLY A 498 -6.35 17.66 -17.89
N ARG A 499 -6.90 17.79 -19.12
CA ARG A 499 -7.01 16.69 -20.09
C ARG A 499 -5.67 16.25 -20.69
N LEU A 500 -4.63 17.08 -20.55
CA LEU A 500 -3.28 16.76 -21.01
C LEU A 500 -2.56 15.81 -20.04
N ILE A 501 -3.07 15.65 -18.81
CA ILE A 501 -2.53 14.75 -17.79
C ILE A 501 -3.27 13.42 -17.88
N LYS A 502 -2.59 12.38 -18.34
CA LYS A 502 -3.20 11.07 -18.59
C LYS A 502 -2.71 10.05 -17.58
N THR A 503 -3.61 9.49 -16.79
CA THR A 503 -3.29 8.38 -15.88
C THR A 503 -3.61 7.04 -16.54
N TYR A 504 -2.80 6.01 -16.30
CA TYR A 504 -3.05 4.66 -16.81
C TYR A 504 -2.64 3.60 -15.78
N HIS A 505 -3.28 2.44 -15.83
CA HIS A 505 -2.96 1.34 -14.94
C HIS A 505 -1.68 0.63 -15.38
N THR A 506 -0.86 0.25 -14.41
CA THR A 506 0.28 -0.65 -14.59
C THR A 506 0.24 -1.77 -13.56
N GLU A 507 0.75 -2.94 -13.93
CA GLU A 507 1.05 -4.02 -12.99
C GLU A 507 2.23 -3.66 -12.07
N ASP A 508 2.48 -4.51 -11.07
CA ASP A 508 3.58 -4.33 -10.12
C ASP A 508 4.91 -4.44 -10.86
N GLY A 509 5.52 -3.29 -11.11
CA GLY A 509 6.83 -3.23 -11.75
C GLY A 509 7.98 -3.16 -10.75
N SER A 510 7.78 -3.43 -9.45
CA SER A 510 8.84 -3.30 -8.44
C SER A 510 10.08 -4.14 -8.77
N ALA A 511 9.89 -5.40 -9.19
CA ALA A 511 10.99 -6.24 -9.66
C ALA A 511 11.71 -5.57 -10.84
N VAL A 512 10.97 -5.29 -11.92
CA VAL A 512 11.49 -4.68 -13.15
C VAL A 512 12.19 -3.33 -12.88
N GLU A 513 11.67 -2.53 -11.96
CA GLU A 513 12.26 -1.28 -11.47
C GLU A 513 13.62 -1.53 -10.83
N SER A 514 13.72 -2.49 -9.92
CA SER A 514 14.99 -2.85 -9.32
C SER A 514 16.01 -3.35 -10.35
N GLY A 515 15.58 -4.14 -11.34
CA GLY A 515 16.44 -4.57 -12.45
C GLY A 515 16.97 -3.41 -13.27
N ILE A 516 16.08 -2.50 -13.68
CA ILE A 516 16.44 -1.31 -14.48
C ILE A 516 17.34 -0.34 -13.69
N ILE A 517 17.11 -0.17 -12.39
CA ILE A 517 17.98 0.66 -11.56
C ILE A 517 19.37 0.03 -11.43
N ALA A 518 19.47 -1.29 -11.24
CA ALA A 518 20.75 -1.99 -11.22
C ALA A 518 21.51 -1.82 -12.54
N ALA A 519 20.79 -1.85 -13.66
CA ALA A 519 21.30 -1.61 -15.00
C ALA A 519 21.93 -0.21 -15.15
N MET A 520 21.17 0.81 -14.82
CA MET A 520 21.60 2.21 -14.88
C MET A 520 22.80 2.48 -13.97
N ALA A 521 22.82 1.87 -12.78
CA ALA A 521 23.95 1.98 -11.85
C ALA A 521 25.22 1.34 -12.44
N LYS A 522 25.10 0.14 -13.04
CA LYS A 522 26.21 -0.53 -13.72
C LYS A 522 26.78 0.33 -14.86
N ALA A 523 25.90 0.90 -15.70
CA ALA A 523 26.31 1.75 -16.82
C ALA A 523 27.11 2.98 -16.35
N LYS A 524 26.66 3.65 -15.29
CA LYS A 524 27.36 4.80 -14.69
C LYS A 524 28.73 4.45 -14.10
N LEU A 525 28.84 3.28 -13.45
CA LEU A 525 30.13 2.79 -12.94
C LEU A 525 31.12 2.54 -14.08
N ALA A 526 30.65 2.00 -15.21
CA ALA A 526 31.48 1.79 -16.39
C ALA A 526 31.97 3.10 -17.01
N GLU A 527 31.10 4.11 -17.15
CA GLU A 527 31.47 5.45 -17.66
C GLU A 527 32.52 6.14 -16.78
N SER A 528 32.38 6.02 -15.46
CA SER A 528 33.31 6.60 -14.49
C SER A 528 34.71 5.99 -14.59
N ASN A 529 34.78 4.67 -14.76
CA ASN A 529 36.05 3.95 -14.93
C ASN A 529 36.74 4.26 -16.26
N CYS A 530 35.99 4.54 -17.33
CA CYS A 530 36.58 4.94 -18.62
C CYS A 530 37.16 6.37 -18.62
N ASN A 531 36.65 7.26 -17.77
CA ASN A 531 37.13 8.65 -17.68
C ASN A 531 38.36 8.81 -16.76
N HIS A 532 38.85 7.74 -16.14
CA HIS A 532 40.03 7.75 -15.26
C HIS A 532 41.18 6.88 -15.80
N GLY A 533 41.08 6.42 -17.06
CA GLY A 533 42.08 5.60 -17.77
C GLY A 533 43.01 6.39 -18.66
#